data_AF-A0A8D3BJN8-F1
#
_entry.id   AF-A0A8D3BJN8-F1
#
_cell.length_a   1.000
_cell.length_b   1.000
_cell.length_c   1.000
_cell.angle_alpha   90.00
_cell.angle_beta   90.00
_cell.angle_gamma   90.00
#
_symmetry.space_group_name_H-M   'P 1'
#
loop_
_entity.id
_entity.type
_entity.pdbx_description
1 polymer ?
#
loop_
_entity_poly.entity_id
_entity_poly.type
_entity_poly.pdbx_seq_one_letter_code
_entity_poly.pdbx_strand_id
1 'polypeptide(L)'
;HYQWAFGLTAALCSKKIADGTYEVSFYSNAVVSNNGEVNWLPPAIYKSACKIEVRDFPFDQQNCTLKFRSWTYDHTEIDLILLSDFASRDDFKPSGEWDIVSLPGRKNEDPDDIRYLDITYDFIIKRKPLFYTINLIIPCILITSLAILVFYLPSDCGEKMTLCISVLLALTVFLLLISKIVPPTSLAVPLIGKYLMFTMVLVTFSIVTSVCVLNVHHRSPSTHTMPPWVKRVFLYRLPCYLFMRRPGSSNIREKFRKKHQQRSYSDQRLHGADGGTGSPGGISNIDVEDAVDGVRYIAEKMKSEDDDEGVNWKYVAMVIDRLFLWIFVCVCVVGTLGLFIIHHQGNQQQ
;
A
#
# COMPACT_ATOMS: atom_id res chain seq x y z
N HIS A 1 70.41 -7.47 -14.42
CA HIS A 1 69.22 -8.32 -14.20
C HIS A 1 68.24 -8.01 -15.30
N TYR A 2 68.08 -8.93 -16.26
CA TYR A 2 67.26 -8.74 -17.45
C TYR A 2 65.81 -9.10 -17.12
N GLN A 3 64.91 -8.12 -17.15
CA GLN A 3 63.49 -8.29 -16.88
C GLN A 3 62.79 -8.62 -18.21
N TRP A 4 62.51 -9.89 -18.43
CA TRP A 4 61.85 -10.38 -19.64
C TRP A 4 60.35 -10.08 -19.59
N ALA A 5 59.91 -9.13 -20.40
CA ALA A 5 58.50 -8.88 -20.70
C ALA A 5 58.05 -9.79 -21.86
N PHE A 6 57.74 -11.04 -21.55
CA PHE A 6 56.98 -11.93 -22.44
C PHE A 6 55.79 -12.46 -21.64
N GLY A 7 54.57 -11.95 -21.91
CA GLY A 7 53.32 -12.56 -21.41
C GLY A 7 52.47 -11.78 -20.41
N LEU A 8 52.62 -10.46 -20.28
CA LEU A 8 51.78 -9.64 -19.37
C LEU A 8 50.29 -9.53 -19.77
N THR A 9 49.91 -10.11 -20.91
CA THR A 9 48.53 -10.22 -21.37
C THR A 9 47.72 -11.33 -20.69
N ALA A 10 48.34 -12.27 -19.97
CA ALA A 10 47.66 -13.45 -19.41
C ALA A 10 47.50 -13.47 -17.88
N ALA A 11 48.03 -12.48 -17.15
CA ALA A 11 48.25 -12.61 -15.71
C ALA A 11 47.39 -11.71 -14.82
N LEU A 12 46.29 -11.11 -15.29
CA LEU A 12 45.33 -10.44 -14.42
C LEU A 12 43.92 -10.89 -14.81
N CYS A 13 43.41 -11.85 -14.05
CA CYS A 13 42.11 -12.48 -14.22
C CYS A 13 41.20 -12.00 -13.08
N SER A 14 39.94 -11.67 -13.39
CA SER A 14 38.97 -11.34 -12.35
C SER A 14 38.30 -12.60 -11.78
N LYS A 15 38.60 -12.96 -10.52
CA LYS A 15 38.20 -14.26 -9.92
C LYS A 15 36.69 -14.36 -9.62
N LYS A 16 35.95 -13.24 -9.64
CA LYS A 16 34.51 -13.18 -9.41
C LYS A 16 33.76 -12.71 -10.66
N ILE A 17 33.94 -13.39 -11.79
CA ILE A 17 33.20 -13.12 -13.02
C ILE A 17 32.05 -14.13 -13.17
N ALA A 18 30.84 -13.62 -13.47
CA ALA A 18 29.64 -14.45 -13.57
C ALA A 18 29.50 -15.16 -14.93
N ASP A 19 30.13 -14.65 -15.99
CA ASP A 19 30.01 -15.14 -17.38
C ASP A 19 31.25 -15.86 -17.93
N GLY A 20 32.30 -16.02 -17.12
CA GLY A 20 33.49 -16.79 -17.48
C GLY A 20 34.49 -16.11 -18.41
N THR A 21 34.33 -14.82 -18.75
CA THR A 21 35.32 -14.05 -19.54
C THR A 21 36.33 -13.38 -18.64
N TYR A 22 37.46 -14.05 -18.41
CA TYR A 22 38.52 -13.66 -17.49
C TYR A 22 39.57 -12.71 -18.08
N GLU A 23 39.72 -12.71 -19.40
CA GLU A 23 40.71 -11.92 -20.13
C GLU A 23 40.19 -10.53 -20.50
N VAL A 24 41.08 -9.68 -21.00
CA VAL A 24 40.74 -8.36 -21.53
C VAL A 24 39.90 -8.47 -22.80
N SER A 25 39.00 -7.51 -23.03
CA SER A 25 38.09 -7.57 -24.19
C SER A 25 38.77 -7.23 -25.50
N PHE A 26 39.83 -6.42 -25.46
CA PHE A 26 40.62 -6.07 -26.63
C PHE A 26 42.10 -5.96 -26.27
N TYR A 27 42.93 -6.68 -27.02
CA TYR A 27 44.38 -6.62 -26.91
C TYR A 27 44.92 -5.41 -27.65
N SER A 28 45.05 -4.28 -26.95
CA SER A 28 45.66 -3.05 -27.48
C SER A 28 47.19 -3.13 -27.52
N ASN A 29 47.81 -2.26 -28.30
CA ASN A 29 49.26 -2.11 -28.33
C ASN A 29 49.78 -1.61 -26.98
N ALA A 30 50.92 -2.14 -26.53
CA ALA A 30 51.65 -1.63 -25.37
C ALA A 30 52.69 -0.59 -25.81
N VAL A 31 52.85 0.46 -25.03
CA VAL A 31 53.86 1.51 -25.25
C VAL A 31 55.10 1.15 -24.46
N VAL A 32 56.24 1.06 -25.15
CA VAL A 32 57.53 0.68 -24.55
C VAL A 32 58.46 1.88 -24.55
N SER A 33 58.96 2.24 -23.36
CA SER A 33 59.92 3.32 -23.15
C SER A 33 61.37 2.85 -23.29
N ASN A 34 62.31 3.78 -23.51
CA ASN A 34 63.74 3.46 -23.69
C ASN A 34 64.42 2.86 -22.45
N ASN A 35 63.83 3.05 -21.25
CA ASN A 35 64.26 2.50 -19.97
C ASN A 35 63.74 1.06 -19.74
N GLY A 36 62.96 0.51 -20.66
CA GLY A 36 62.32 -0.80 -20.54
C GLY A 36 60.99 -0.80 -19.81
N GLU A 37 60.44 0.37 -19.45
CA GLU A 37 59.10 0.49 -18.88
C GLU A 37 58.03 0.24 -19.96
N VAL A 38 57.03 -0.56 -19.62
CA VAL A 38 55.93 -0.94 -20.53
C VAL A 38 54.62 -0.45 -19.94
N ASN A 39 53.95 0.47 -20.64
CA ASN A 39 52.61 0.93 -20.29
C ASN A 39 51.58 0.27 -21.21
N TRP A 40 50.61 -0.43 -20.63
CA TRP A 40 49.59 -1.16 -21.36
C TRP A 40 48.20 -0.92 -20.76
N LEU A 41 47.30 -0.35 -21.57
CA LEU A 41 45.95 0.04 -21.17
C LEU A 41 44.92 -0.60 -22.11
N PRO A 42 44.62 -1.90 -21.95
CA PRO A 42 43.58 -2.58 -22.71
C PRO A 42 42.19 -2.26 -22.15
N PRO A 43 41.17 -2.01 -23.00
CA PRO A 43 39.80 -1.89 -22.52
C PRO A 43 39.22 -3.27 -22.20
N ALA A 44 38.46 -3.35 -21.11
CA ALA A 44 37.82 -4.59 -20.68
C ALA A 44 36.38 -4.34 -20.19
N ILE A 45 35.50 -5.29 -20.49
CA ILE A 45 34.11 -5.34 -19.99
C ILE A 45 34.01 -6.54 -19.06
N TYR A 46 33.99 -6.29 -17.76
CA TYR A 46 33.85 -7.33 -16.74
C TYR A 46 32.43 -7.43 -16.22
N LYS A 47 31.90 -8.65 -16.13
CA LYS A 47 30.64 -8.92 -15.42
C LYS A 47 30.92 -9.59 -14.08
N SER A 48 30.98 -8.81 -13.01
CA SER A 48 31.25 -9.35 -11.68
C SER A 48 30.03 -9.98 -11.02
N ALA A 49 30.24 -11.07 -10.29
CA ALA A 49 29.23 -11.60 -9.37
C ALA A 49 29.22 -10.80 -8.06
N CYS A 50 28.10 -10.11 -7.80
CA CYS A 50 27.89 -9.32 -6.58
C CYS A 50 26.64 -9.82 -5.84
N LYS A 51 26.75 -9.95 -4.51
CA LYS A 51 25.60 -10.29 -3.66
C LYS A 51 24.81 -9.00 -3.39
N ILE A 52 23.58 -8.95 -3.88
CA ILE A 52 22.70 -7.79 -3.70
C ILE A 52 21.98 -7.87 -2.36
N GLU A 53 22.09 -6.82 -1.55
CA GLU A 53 21.35 -6.68 -0.31
C GLU A 53 20.06 -5.90 -0.55
N VAL A 54 18.91 -6.58 -0.43
CA VAL A 54 17.59 -6.01 -0.78
C VAL A 54 16.84 -5.38 0.41
N ARG A 55 17.48 -5.28 1.59
CA ARG A 55 16.82 -4.86 2.84
C ARG A 55 16.20 -3.46 2.73
N ASP A 56 16.96 -2.49 2.24
CA ASP A 56 16.55 -1.08 2.16
C ASP A 56 16.12 -0.64 0.76
N PHE A 57 15.85 -1.59 -0.14
CA PHE A 57 15.37 -1.27 -1.48
C PHE A 57 14.08 -0.40 -1.42
N PRO A 58 13.96 0.69 -2.21
CA PRO A 58 14.86 1.17 -3.29
C PRO A 58 15.91 2.22 -2.85
N PHE A 59 16.09 2.42 -1.55
CA PHE A 59 17.09 3.33 -0.97
C PHE A 59 18.39 2.61 -0.62
N ASP A 60 18.65 1.49 -1.29
CA ASP A 60 19.75 0.58 -1.02
C ASP A 60 21.11 1.13 -1.46
N GLN A 61 22.13 0.77 -0.69
CA GLN A 61 23.54 0.91 -1.04
C GLN A 61 24.11 -0.49 -1.22
N GLN A 62 24.84 -0.69 -2.32
CA GLN A 62 25.46 -1.97 -2.65
C GLN A 62 26.97 -1.82 -2.58
N ASN A 63 27.65 -2.88 -2.11
CA ASN A 63 29.10 -2.98 -2.12
C ASN A 63 29.50 -4.17 -2.98
N CYS A 64 29.86 -3.90 -4.22
CA CYS A 64 30.24 -4.93 -5.19
C CYS A 64 31.75 -4.99 -5.37
N THR A 65 32.34 -6.16 -5.22
CA THR A 65 33.80 -6.32 -5.28
C THR A 65 34.25 -6.83 -6.64
N LEU A 66 35.23 -6.15 -7.25
CA LEU A 66 35.97 -6.63 -8.41
C LEU A 66 37.37 -7.04 -7.97
N LYS A 67 37.70 -8.33 -8.09
CA LYS A 67 38.96 -8.92 -7.61
C LYS A 67 39.85 -9.29 -8.77
N PHE A 68 41.00 -8.63 -8.91
CA PHE A 68 42.00 -8.89 -9.94
C PHE A 68 43.18 -9.63 -9.36
N ARG A 69 43.62 -10.70 -10.03
CA ARG A 69 44.73 -11.54 -9.56
C ARG A 69 45.43 -12.24 -10.71
N SER A 70 46.70 -12.58 -10.50
CA SER A 70 47.43 -13.47 -11.39
C SER A 70 46.92 -14.89 -11.34
N TRP A 71 46.61 -15.41 -12.53
CA TRP A 71 46.19 -16.80 -12.70
C TRP A 71 47.41 -17.73 -12.74
N THR A 72 48.49 -17.32 -13.40
CA THR A 72 49.64 -18.18 -13.71
C THR A 72 50.78 -18.04 -12.71
N TYR A 73 51.04 -16.84 -12.21
CA TYR A 73 52.19 -16.52 -11.37
C TYR A 73 51.80 -16.28 -9.91
N ASP A 74 52.67 -16.67 -8.99
CA ASP A 74 52.50 -16.42 -7.56
C ASP A 74 53.17 -15.12 -7.09
N HIS A 75 52.98 -14.77 -5.80
CA HIS A 75 53.49 -13.52 -5.23
C HIS A 75 55.02 -13.43 -5.20
N THR A 76 55.74 -14.54 -5.38
CA THR A 76 57.22 -14.54 -5.40
C THR A 76 57.75 -14.14 -6.77
N GLU A 77 56.95 -14.31 -7.82
CA GLU A 77 57.30 -14.02 -9.20
C GLU A 77 56.77 -12.65 -9.66
N ILE A 78 55.55 -12.29 -9.23
CA ILE A 78 54.90 -11.02 -9.57
C ILE A 78 54.33 -10.37 -8.32
N ASP A 79 54.73 -9.12 -8.09
CA ASP A 79 54.10 -8.26 -7.07
C ASP A 79 53.11 -7.29 -7.73
N LEU A 80 51.88 -7.29 -7.23
CA LEU A 80 50.82 -6.38 -7.67
C LEU A 80 50.77 -5.16 -6.74
N ILE A 81 50.96 -3.98 -7.33
CA ILE A 81 51.00 -2.70 -6.62
C ILE A 81 49.90 -1.78 -7.17
N LEU A 82 49.14 -1.14 -6.28
CA LEU A 82 48.16 -0.14 -6.66
C LEU A 82 48.87 1.18 -7.00
N LEU A 83 48.55 1.75 -8.16
CA LEU A 83 49.03 3.08 -8.55
C LEU A 83 48.36 4.20 -7.73
N SER A 84 47.14 3.96 -7.26
CA SER A 84 46.31 4.88 -6.48
C SER A 84 45.39 4.08 -5.56
N ASP A 85 45.12 4.60 -4.36
CA ASP A 85 44.17 4.01 -3.40
C ASP A 85 42.72 4.09 -3.88
N PHE A 86 42.43 4.94 -4.87
CA PHE A 86 41.11 5.08 -5.48
C PHE A 86 41.19 4.91 -7.00
N ALA A 87 40.18 4.27 -7.57
CA ALA A 87 40.03 4.22 -9.03
C ALA A 87 39.74 5.61 -9.60
N SER A 88 40.47 6.00 -10.66
CA SER A 88 40.21 7.25 -11.39
C SER A 88 38.80 7.24 -12.00
N ARG A 89 38.16 8.41 -12.03
CA ARG A 89 36.83 8.65 -12.57
C ARG A 89 36.81 9.78 -13.60
N ASP A 90 37.97 10.14 -14.15
CA ASP A 90 38.12 11.36 -14.97
C ASP A 90 37.25 11.33 -16.23
N ASP A 91 37.06 10.14 -16.83
CA ASP A 91 36.20 9.92 -18.01
C ASP A 91 34.87 9.20 -17.66
N PHE A 92 34.40 9.32 -16.42
CA PHE A 92 33.19 8.63 -15.99
C PHE A 92 31.90 9.31 -16.47
N LYS A 93 31.08 8.58 -17.22
CA LYS A 93 29.70 8.98 -17.52
C LYS A 93 28.73 8.48 -16.43
N PRO A 94 27.99 9.37 -15.75
CA PRO A 94 27.08 8.97 -14.68
C PRO A 94 25.93 8.10 -15.19
N SER A 95 25.56 7.10 -14.38
CA SER A 95 24.42 6.22 -14.65
C SER A 95 23.08 6.88 -14.26
N GLY A 96 22.02 6.52 -14.96
CA GLY A 96 20.66 6.96 -14.68
C GLY A 96 20.05 6.30 -13.43
N GLU A 97 20.54 5.13 -13.05
CA GLU A 97 19.98 4.31 -11.95
C GLU A 97 20.87 4.29 -10.71
N TRP A 98 22.18 4.36 -10.90
CA TRP A 98 23.17 4.22 -9.82
C TRP A 98 24.08 5.44 -9.74
N ASP A 99 24.42 5.80 -8.52
CA ASP A 99 25.45 6.79 -8.21
C ASP A 99 26.66 6.11 -7.56
N ILE A 100 27.87 6.55 -7.91
CA ILE A 100 29.09 5.95 -7.38
C ILE A 100 29.55 6.78 -6.17
N VAL A 101 29.35 6.22 -4.97
CA VAL A 101 29.75 6.87 -3.71
C VAL A 101 31.28 6.83 -3.59
N SER A 102 31.87 5.64 -3.57
CA SER A 102 33.32 5.45 -3.40
C SER A 102 33.83 4.22 -4.18
N LEU A 103 35.09 4.29 -4.64
CA LEU A 103 35.78 3.21 -5.37
C LEU A 103 37.19 2.96 -4.79
N PRO A 104 37.32 2.56 -3.51
CA PRO A 104 38.62 2.26 -2.96
C PRO A 104 39.19 0.97 -3.56
N GLY A 105 40.48 1.00 -3.86
CA GLY A 105 41.28 -0.18 -4.18
C GLY A 105 42.04 -0.64 -2.93
N ARG A 106 42.10 -1.95 -2.71
CA ARG A 106 42.85 -2.56 -1.61
C ARG A 106 43.64 -3.75 -2.11
N LYS A 107 44.91 -3.83 -1.72
CA LYS A 107 45.71 -5.06 -1.82
C LYS A 107 45.28 -5.98 -0.70
N ASN A 108 44.91 -7.20 -1.04
CA ASN A 108 44.40 -8.17 -0.09
C ASN A 108 45.32 -9.40 -0.05
N GLU A 109 45.61 -9.84 1.18
CA GLU A 109 46.37 -11.05 1.47
C GLU A 109 45.40 -12.00 2.16
N ASP A 110 44.85 -12.93 1.38
CA ASP A 110 43.87 -13.88 1.90
C ASP A 110 44.57 -14.88 2.83
N PRO A 111 44.21 -14.99 4.12
CA PRO A 111 44.85 -15.92 5.05
C PRO A 111 44.73 -17.38 4.60
N ASP A 112 43.68 -17.71 3.84
CA ASP A 112 43.42 -19.06 3.34
C ASP A 112 44.21 -19.39 2.07
N ASP A 113 44.74 -18.38 1.36
CA ASP A 113 45.44 -18.53 0.08
C ASP A 113 46.67 -17.60 0.01
N ILE A 114 47.58 -17.79 0.97
CA ILE A 114 48.79 -16.98 1.21
C ILE A 114 49.70 -16.91 -0.04
N ARG A 115 49.63 -17.90 -0.93
CA ARG A 115 50.52 -18.01 -2.08
C ARG A 115 50.27 -16.92 -3.12
N TYR A 116 49.09 -16.31 -3.15
CA TYR A 116 48.73 -15.37 -4.20
C TYR A 116 48.06 -14.11 -3.67
N LEU A 117 48.48 -12.98 -4.21
CA LEU A 117 47.97 -11.66 -3.89
C LEU A 117 46.83 -11.27 -4.85
N ASP A 118 45.82 -10.57 -4.34
CA ASP A 118 44.75 -9.98 -5.15
C ASP A 118 44.60 -8.47 -4.91
N ILE A 119 44.33 -7.73 -5.98
CA ILE A 119 43.88 -6.33 -5.91
C ILE A 119 42.36 -6.33 -6.00
N THR A 120 41.70 -5.86 -4.95
CA THR A 120 40.24 -5.75 -4.90
C THR A 120 39.81 -4.29 -4.99
N TYR A 121 38.93 -3.98 -5.94
CA TYR A 121 38.21 -2.72 -5.98
C TYR A 121 36.80 -2.90 -5.44
N ASP A 122 36.43 -2.10 -4.45
CA ASP A 122 35.10 -2.10 -3.84
C ASP A 122 34.23 -1.02 -4.50
N PHE A 123 33.20 -1.44 -5.24
CA PHE A 123 32.22 -0.57 -5.86
C PHE A 123 31.10 -0.29 -4.87
N ILE A 124 31.24 0.83 -4.16
CA ILE A 124 30.21 1.32 -3.25
C ILE A 124 29.28 2.23 -4.05
N ILE A 125 28.13 1.68 -4.42
CA ILE A 125 27.15 2.33 -5.30
C ILE A 125 25.81 2.51 -4.58
N LYS A 126 25.14 3.63 -4.83
CA LYS A 126 23.84 3.97 -4.23
C LYS A 126 22.78 4.10 -5.31
N ARG A 127 21.61 3.51 -5.09
CA ARG A 127 20.51 3.57 -6.07
C ARG A 127 19.82 4.94 -6.05
N LYS A 128 19.40 5.41 -7.22
CA LYS A 128 18.51 6.58 -7.38
C LYS A 128 17.04 6.13 -7.22
N PRO A 129 16.31 6.55 -6.17
CA PRO A 129 15.02 5.96 -5.81
C PRO A 129 13.81 6.55 -6.55
N LEU A 130 13.99 7.61 -7.35
CA LEU A 130 12.89 8.41 -7.92
C LEU A 130 11.92 7.58 -8.77
N PHE A 131 12.45 6.72 -9.64
CA PHE A 131 11.64 5.86 -10.51
C PHE A 131 10.71 4.94 -9.70
N TYR A 132 11.25 4.30 -8.65
CA TYR A 132 10.49 3.40 -7.78
C TYR A 132 9.51 4.16 -6.88
N THR A 133 9.89 5.37 -6.44
CA THR A 133 9.01 6.22 -5.63
C THR A 133 7.75 6.59 -6.43
N ILE A 134 7.91 7.04 -7.67
CA ILE A 134 6.78 7.46 -8.51
C ILE A 134 5.93 6.26 -8.96
N ASN A 135 6.55 5.15 -9.36
CA ASN A 135 5.82 4.04 -9.98
C ASN A 135 5.35 2.96 -8.98
N LEU A 136 5.87 2.94 -7.75
CA LEU A 136 5.46 1.98 -6.72
C LEU A 136 4.83 2.65 -5.50
N ILE A 137 5.47 3.67 -4.93
CA ILE A 137 4.99 4.26 -3.67
C ILE A 137 3.71 5.09 -3.90
N ILE A 138 3.69 5.96 -4.91
CA ILE A 138 2.54 6.83 -5.19
C ILE A 138 1.26 6.01 -5.50
N PRO A 139 1.25 5.00 -6.41
CA PRO A 139 0.07 4.19 -6.65
C PRO A 139 -0.43 3.45 -5.40
N CYS A 140 0.47 2.99 -4.53
CA CYS A 140 0.09 2.32 -3.29
C CYS A 140 -0.62 3.29 -2.31
N ILE A 141 -0.12 4.52 -2.17
CA ILE A 141 -0.78 5.57 -1.36
C ILE A 141 -2.16 5.91 -1.94
N LEU A 142 -2.28 5.99 -3.28
CA LEU A 142 -3.57 6.25 -3.93
C LEU A 142 -4.57 5.11 -3.69
N ILE A 143 -4.17 3.85 -3.89
CA ILE A 143 -5.04 2.68 -3.67
C ILE A 143 -5.50 2.59 -2.21
N THR A 144 -4.59 2.81 -1.25
CA THR A 144 -4.94 2.83 0.18
C THR A 144 -5.88 3.99 0.53
N SER A 145 -5.70 5.17 -0.08
CA SER A 145 -6.64 6.28 0.09
C SER A 145 -8.04 5.98 -0.47
N LEU A 146 -8.12 5.31 -1.63
CA LEU A 146 -9.38 4.88 -2.22
C LEU A 146 -10.08 3.84 -1.35
N ALA A 147 -9.35 2.91 -0.74
CA ALA A 147 -9.90 1.94 0.21
C ALA A 147 -10.53 2.63 1.44
N ILE A 148 -9.90 3.69 1.96
CA ILE A 148 -10.49 4.49 3.05
C ILE A 148 -11.74 5.25 2.56
N LEU A 149 -11.72 5.79 1.34
CA LEU A 149 -12.85 6.51 0.75
C LEU A 149 -14.09 5.63 0.60
N VAL A 150 -13.94 4.31 0.37
CA VAL A 150 -15.07 3.36 0.31
C VAL A 150 -15.90 3.37 1.60
N PHE A 151 -15.30 3.52 2.78
CA PHE A 151 -16.02 3.62 4.05
C PHE A 151 -16.65 4.99 4.30
N TYR A 152 -16.17 6.02 3.60
CA TYR A 152 -16.76 7.35 3.70
C TYR A 152 -18.04 7.48 2.87
N LEU A 153 -18.14 6.73 1.77
CA LEU A 153 -19.28 6.78 0.86
C LEU A 153 -20.49 6.01 1.44
N PRO A 154 -21.67 6.65 1.60
CA PRO A 154 -22.87 5.97 2.04
C PRO A 154 -23.31 4.93 1.00
N SER A 155 -23.78 3.77 1.47
CA SER A 155 -24.24 2.66 0.63
C SER A 155 -25.55 2.95 -0.12
N ASP A 156 -26.25 4.05 0.19
CA ASP A 156 -27.46 4.46 -0.53
C ASP A 156 -27.19 4.88 -1.98
N CYS A 157 -25.95 5.25 -2.31
CA CYS A 157 -25.57 5.73 -3.65
C CYS A 157 -25.37 4.62 -4.70
N GLY A 158 -25.37 3.34 -4.32
CA GLY A 158 -25.12 2.20 -5.24
C GLY A 158 -23.67 2.09 -5.77
N GLU A 159 -22.99 3.21 -5.96
CA GLU A 159 -21.61 3.32 -6.49
C GLU A 159 -20.53 2.73 -5.57
N LYS A 160 -20.86 2.48 -4.30
CA LYS A 160 -19.96 1.89 -3.31
C LYS A 160 -19.42 0.53 -3.76
N MET A 161 -20.25 -0.26 -4.43
CA MET A 161 -19.87 -1.59 -4.93
C MET A 161 -18.91 -1.52 -6.12
N THR A 162 -19.20 -0.62 -7.06
CA THR A 162 -18.34 -0.37 -8.22
C THR A 162 -16.96 0.08 -7.75
N LEU A 163 -16.89 1.05 -6.82
CA LEU A 163 -15.63 1.53 -6.26
C LEU A 163 -14.83 0.40 -5.58
N CYS A 164 -15.50 -0.45 -4.81
CA CYS A 164 -14.87 -1.59 -4.14
C CYS A 164 -14.25 -2.60 -5.14
N ILE A 165 -14.96 -2.91 -6.23
CA ILE A 165 -14.47 -3.82 -7.27
C ILE A 165 -13.29 -3.20 -8.02
N SER A 166 -13.38 -1.92 -8.39
CA SER A 166 -12.28 -1.20 -9.07
C SER A 166 -11.02 -1.16 -8.22
N VAL A 167 -11.14 -0.94 -6.91
CA VAL A 167 -9.99 -0.96 -5.97
C VAL A 167 -9.36 -2.35 -5.88
N LEU A 168 -10.18 -3.41 -5.84
CA LEU A 168 -9.69 -4.79 -5.84
C LEU A 168 -8.89 -5.11 -7.11
N LEU A 169 -9.40 -4.73 -8.28
CA LEU A 169 -8.70 -4.94 -9.56
C LEU A 169 -7.40 -4.13 -9.66
N ALA A 170 -7.40 -2.89 -9.19
CA ALA A 170 -6.19 -2.07 -9.15
C ALA A 170 -5.11 -2.70 -8.25
N LEU A 171 -5.51 -3.24 -7.09
CA LEU A 171 -4.61 -3.93 -6.16
C LEU A 171 -3.97 -5.18 -6.81
N THR A 172 -4.76 -6.01 -7.48
CA THR A 172 -4.24 -7.24 -8.12
C THR A 172 -3.25 -6.93 -9.24
N VAL A 173 -3.54 -5.93 -10.08
CA VAL A 173 -2.61 -5.47 -11.12
C VAL A 173 -1.31 -4.94 -10.52
N PHE A 174 -1.42 -4.13 -9.46
CA PHE A 174 -0.25 -3.57 -8.78
C PHE A 174 0.61 -4.67 -8.13
N LEU A 175 -0.01 -5.68 -7.52
CA LEU A 175 0.70 -6.85 -6.97
C LEU A 175 1.47 -7.62 -8.04
N LEU A 176 0.87 -7.80 -9.23
CA LEU A 176 1.53 -8.44 -10.38
C LEU A 176 2.71 -7.62 -10.92
N LEU A 177 2.67 -6.28 -10.80
CA LEU A 177 3.78 -5.41 -11.16
C LEU A 177 4.95 -5.58 -10.17
N ILE A 178 4.64 -5.59 -8.87
CA ILE A 178 5.64 -5.73 -7.80
C ILE A 178 6.37 -7.07 -7.89
N SER A 179 5.64 -8.18 -8.12
CA SER A 179 6.25 -9.51 -8.22
C SER A 179 7.22 -9.67 -9.39
N LYS A 180 7.13 -8.78 -10.39
CA LYS A 180 8.08 -8.70 -11.50
C LYS A 180 9.29 -7.81 -11.22
N ILE A 181 9.15 -6.80 -10.37
CA ILE A 181 10.22 -5.83 -10.07
C ILE A 181 11.09 -6.29 -8.90
N VAL A 182 10.47 -6.86 -7.87
CA VAL A 182 11.18 -7.36 -6.69
C VAL A 182 11.65 -8.79 -6.96
N PRO A 183 12.95 -9.08 -6.88
CA PRO A 183 13.44 -10.43 -7.14
C PRO A 183 12.88 -11.41 -6.08
N PRO A 184 12.52 -12.64 -6.47
CA PRO A 184 12.03 -13.66 -5.55
C PRO A 184 13.19 -14.15 -4.67
N THR A 185 13.51 -13.41 -3.61
CA THR A 185 14.57 -13.73 -2.67
C THR A 185 13.95 -14.00 -1.30
N SER A 186 14.24 -15.17 -0.73
CA SER A 186 13.76 -15.58 0.60
C SER A 186 14.68 -15.13 1.74
N LEU A 187 15.88 -14.64 1.43
CA LEU A 187 16.91 -14.30 2.41
C LEU A 187 16.56 -13.07 3.25
N ALA A 188 15.85 -12.10 2.68
CA ALA A 188 15.36 -10.92 3.37
C ALA A 188 14.16 -10.32 2.63
N VAL A 189 13.10 -9.98 3.37
CA VAL A 189 11.97 -9.22 2.81
C VAL A 189 12.37 -7.74 2.73
N PRO A 190 12.35 -7.11 1.54
CA PRO A 190 12.65 -5.69 1.39
C PRO A 190 11.74 -4.82 2.25
N LEU A 191 12.23 -3.63 2.66
CA LEU A 191 11.42 -2.65 3.39
C LEU A 191 10.14 -2.30 2.62
N ILE A 192 10.26 -2.06 1.31
CA ILE A 192 9.09 -1.86 0.44
C ILE A 192 8.17 -3.08 0.46
N GLY A 193 8.72 -4.30 0.47
CA GLY A 193 7.95 -5.54 0.54
C GLY A 193 7.15 -5.64 1.84
N LYS A 194 7.73 -5.26 2.97
CA LYS A 194 7.02 -5.22 4.27
C LYS A 194 5.87 -4.20 4.24
N TYR A 195 6.10 -3.02 3.69
CA TYR A 195 5.05 -1.99 3.52
C TYR A 195 3.93 -2.47 2.59
N LEU A 196 4.28 -3.09 1.47
CA LEU A 196 3.32 -3.61 0.49
C LEU A 196 2.51 -4.79 1.04
N MET A 197 3.12 -5.69 1.81
CA MET A 197 2.40 -6.77 2.48
C MET A 197 1.43 -6.23 3.53
N PHE A 198 1.85 -5.26 4.34
CA PHE A 198 0.99 -4.61 5.32
C PHE A 198 -0.21 -3.92 4.65
N THR A 199 0.04 -3.11 3.61
CA THR A 199 -1.02 -2.41 2.87
C THR A 199 -1.95 -3.39 2.15
N MET A 200 -1.44 -4.46 1.57
CA MET A 200 -2.27 -5.51 0.95
C MET A 200 -3.21 -6.16 1.96
N VAL A 201 -2.73 -6.56 3.13
CA VAL A 201 -3.56 -7.14 4.19
C VAL A 201 -4.64 -6.16 4.64
N LEU A 202 -4.30 -4.88 4.83
CA LEU A 202 -5.28 -3.85 5.18
C LEU A 202 -6.34 -3.66 4.11
N VAL A 203 -5.95 -3.57 2.84
CA VAL A 203 -6.91 -3.40 1.73
C VAL A 203 -7.80 -4.63 1.60
N THR A 204 -7.28 -5.85 1.75
CA THR A 204 -8.10 -7.07 1.74
C THR A 204 -9.12 -7.06 2.88
N PHE A 205 -8.69 -6.74 4.11
CA PHE A 205 -9.61 -6.64 5.25
C PHE A 205 -10.65 -5.52 5.06
N SER A 206 -10.25 -4.40 4.43
CA SER A 206 -11.13 -3.28 4.08
C SER A 206 -12.24 -3.70 3.11
N ILE A 207 -11.90 -4.50 2.10
CA ILE A 207 -12.87 -5.00 1.12
C ILE A 207 -13.84 -5.99 1.76
N VAL A 208 -13.34 -6.95 2.55
CA VAL A 208 -14.19 -7.94 3.24
C VAL A 208 -15.17 -7.23 4.18
N THR A 209 -14.68 -6.30 5.00
CA THR A 209 -15.53 -5.52 5.90
C THR A 209 -16.54 -4.68 5.12
N SER A 210 -16.15 -4.04 4.01
CA SER A 210 -17.09 -3.29 3.15
C SER A 210 -18.23 -4.15 2.60
N VAL A 211 -17.95 -5.37 2.16
CA VAL A 211 -18.97 -6.34 1.73
C VAL A 211 -19.89 -6.73 2.88
N CYS A 212 -19.34 -6.94 4.08
CA CYS A 212 -20.15 -7.19 5.28
C CYS A 212 -21.04 -5.98 5.62
N VAL A 213 -20.53 -4.75 5.54
CA VAL A 213 -21.35 -3.55 5.79
C VAL A 213 -22.46 -3.43 4.76
N LEU A 214 -22.18 -3.69 3.49
CA LEU A 214 -23.20 -3.72 2.45
C LEU A 214 -24.28 -4.77 2.75
N ASN A 215 -23.87 -5.98 3.13
CA ASN A 215 -24.79 -7.05 3.50
C ASN A 215 -25.70 -6.62 4.68
N VAL A 216 -25.15 -5.92 5.67
CA VAL A 216 -25.91 -5.37 6.80
C VAL A 216 -26.83 -4.22 6.36
N HIS A 217 -26.39 -3.35 5.44
CA HIS A 217 -27.19 -2.23 4.93
C HIS A 217 -28.43 -2.68 4.15
N HIS A 218 -28.29 -3.71 3.32
CA HIS A 218 -29.40 -4.30 2.57
C HIS A 218 -30.24 -5.29 3.39
N ARG A 219 -29.92 -5.50 4.67
CA ARG A 219 -30.69 -6.39 5.54
C ARG A 219 -32.07 -5.77 5.80
N SER A 220 -33.10 -6.37 5.23
CA SER A 220 -34.48 -5.93 5.42
C SER A 220 -35.05 -6.44 6.75
N PRO A 221 -35.80 -5.61 7.51
CA PRO A 221 -36.44 -6.00 8.77
C PRO A 221 -37.41 -7.19 8.65
N SER A 222 -37.92 -7.46 7.44
CA SER A 222 -38.75 -8.63 7.16
C SER A 222 -38.01 -9.98 7.21
N THR A 223 -36.68 -9.99 7.12
CA THR A 223 -35.88 -11.23 7.12
C THR A 223 -35.12 -11.46 8.43
N HIS A 224 -34.82 -10.40 9.19
CA HIS A 224 -33.97 -10.47 10.37
C HIS A 224 -34.38 -9.44 11.43
N THR A 225 -34.67 -9.93 12.63
CA THR A 225 -34.90 -9.10 13.82
C THR A 225 -33.56 -8.70 14.45
N MET A 226 -33.49 -7.45 14.91
CA MET A 226 -32.24 -6.86 15.40
C MET A 226 -32.04 -7.20 16.89
N PRO A 227 -30.97 -7.92 17.28
CA PRO A 227 -30.78 -8.35 18.65
C PRO A 227 -30.72 -7.17 19.63
N PRO A 228 -31.21 -7.32 20.88
CA PRO A 228 -31.24 -6.23 21.86
C PRO A 228 -29.86 -5.66 22.19
N TRP A 229 -28.82 -6.50 22.15
CA TRP A 229 -27.44 -6.07 22.37
C TRP A 229 -26.91 -5.20 21.22
N VAL A 230 -27.27 -5.51 19.96
CA VAL A 230 -26.90 -4.72 18.78
C VAL A 230 -27.55 -3.34 18.87
N LYS A 231 -28.83 -3.26 19.25
CA LYS A 231 -29.52 -1.98 19.51
C LYS A 231 -28.77 -1.16 20.56
N ARG A 232 -28.36 -1.75 21.68
CA ARG A 232 -27.65 -1.03 22.76
C ARG A 232 -26.26 -0.53 22.33
N VAL A 233 -25.48 -1.36 21.64
CA VAL A 233 -24.10 -1.01 21.24
C VAL A 233 -24.10 0.01 20.10
N PHE A 234 -24.84 -0.23 19.01
CA PHE A 234 -24.78 0.59 17.80
C PHE A 234 -25.66 1.83 17.85
N LEU A 235 -26.77 1.84 18.60
CA LEU A 235 -27.65 3.02 18.68
C LEU A 235 -27.30 3.96 19.85
N TYR A 236 -26.66 3.46 20.91
CA TYR A 236 -26.41 4.26 22.11
C TYR A 236 -24.92 4.44 22.44
N ARG A 237 -24.10 3.40 22.36
CA ARG A 237 -22.70 3.47 22.84
C ARG A 237 -21.72 3.98 21.77
N LEU A 238 -21.81 3.46 20.55
CA LEU A 238 -20.91 3.81 19.44
C LEU A 238 -21.10 5.23 18.87
N PRO A 239 -22.33 5.77 18.69
CA PRO A 239 -22.52 7.13 18.19
C PRO A 239 -21.91 8.19 19.12
N CYS A 240 -21.92 7.95 20.43
CA CYS A 240 -21.26 8.80 21.41
C CYS A 240 -19.74 8.78 21.27
N TYR A 241 -19.14 7.61 21.01
CA TYR A 241 -17.69 7.50 20.81
C TYR A 241 -17.24 8.10 19.47
N LEU A 242 -18.07 7.98 18.44
CA LEU A 242 -17.79 8.45 17.07
C LEU A 242 -18.28 9.90 16.81
N PHE A 243 -18.74 10.62 17.84
CA PHE A 243 -19.33 11.97 17.76
C PHE A 243 -20.37 12.15 16.65
N MET A 244 -21.19 11.13 16.40
CA MET A 244 -22.23 11.18 15.37
C MET A 244 -23.54 11.72 15.92
N ARG A 245 -24.10 12.73 15.25
CA ARG A 245 -25.43 13.25 15.54
C ARG A 245 -26.47 12.34 14.88
N ARG A 246 -27.30 11.66 15.68
CA ARG A 246 -28.41 10.83 15.17
C ARG A 246 -29.36 11.73 14.35
N PRO A 247 -29.67 11.39 13.08
CA PRO A 247 -30.72 12.08 12.33
C PRO A 247 -32.01 11.95 13.13
N GLY A 248 -32.57 13.07 13.57
CA GLY A 248 -33.64 13.11 14.56
C GLY A 248 -34.92 12.46 14.04
N SER A 249 -35.23 11.26 14.54
CA SER A 249 -36.55 10.62 14.38
C SER A 249 -37.66 11.30 15.20
N SER A 250 -37.34 12.33 15.99
CA SER A 250 -38.29 12.99 16.89
C SER A 250 -39.20 14.02 16.20
N ASN A 251 -38.79 14.61 15.07
CA ASN A 251 -39.50 15.78 14.53
C ASN A 251 -40.69 15.43 13.62
N ILE A 252 -40.69 14.27 12.95
CA ILE A 252 -41.77 13.87 12.06
C ILE A 252 -42.95 13.32 12.86
N ARG A 253 -42.69 12.43 13.83
CA ARG A 253 -43.69 11.85 14.71
C ARG A 253 -44.36 12.89 15.62
N GLU A 254 -43.63 13.90 16.10
CA GLU A 254 -44.24 15.03 16.80
C GLU A 254 -45.06 15.94 15.87
N LYS A 255 -44.60 16.20 14.65
CA LYS A 255 -45.35 17.01 13.67
C LYS A 255 -46.67 16.35 13.27
N PHE A 256 -46.68 15.04 13.02
CA PHE A 256 -47.92 14.32 12.72
C PHE A 256 -48.85 14.22 13.94
N ARG A 257 -48.31 13.99 15.14
CA ARG A 257 -49.11 13.98 16.38
C ARG A 257 -49.75 15.34 16.67
N LYS A 258 -49.03 16.45 16.45
CA LYS A 258 -49.56 17.82 16.56
C LYS A 258 -50.61 18.12 15.49
N LYS A 259 -50.44 17.61 14.26
CA LYS A 259 -51.40 17.80 13.16
C LYS A 259 -52.71 17.01 13.36
N HIS A 260 -52.63 15.83 13.96
CA HIS A 260 -53.82 15.05 14.37
C HIS A 260 -54.55 15.67 15.56
N GLN A 261 -53.81 16.16 16.57
CA GLN A 261 -54.42 16.90 17.69
C GLN A 261 -55.10 18.19 17.22
N GLN A 262 -54.56 18.89 16.22
CA GLN A 262 -55.22 20.05 15.61
C GLN A 262 -56.48 19.67 14.81
N ARG A 263 -56.49 18.54 14.09
CA ARG A 263 -57.68 18.07 13.35
C ARG A 263 -58.83 17.64 14.27
N SER A 264 -58.56 16.89 15.34
CA SER A 264 -59.60 16.53 16.31
C SER A 264 -60.18 17.73 17.04
N TYR A 265 -59.39 18.79 17.26
CA TYR A 265 -59.90 20.03 17.87
C TYR A 265 -60.79 20.86 16.91
N SER A 266 -60.57 20.73 15.60
CA SER A 266 -61.42 21.37 14.57
C SER A 266 -62.77 20.67 14.41
N ASP A 267 -62.79 19.32 14.41
CA ASP A 267 -64.03 18.53 14.30
C ASP A 267 -64.94 18.73 15.52
N GLN A 268 -64.35 18.85 16.70
CA GLN A 268 -65.11 19.07 17.94
C GLN A 268 -65.73 20.47 18.04
N ARG A 269 -65.26 21.44 17.23
CA ARG A 269 -65.91 22.76 17.07
C ARG A 269 -67.03 22.77 16.04
N LEU A 270 -67.06 21.84 15.08
CA LEU A 270 -68.15 21.75 14.10
C LEU A 270 -69.39 21.03 14.66
N HIS A 271 -69.23 20.09 15.59
CA HIS A 271 -70.34 19.35 16.21
C HIS A 271 -70.99 20.06 17.43
N GLY A 272 -70.59 21.30 17.74
CA GLY A 272 -71.09 22.08 18.89
C GLY A 272 -72.19 23.09 18.58
N ALA A 273 -72.72 23.14 17.36
CA ALA A 273 -73.82 24.02 16.98
C ALA A 273 -75.01 23.21 16.48
N ASP A 274 -75.81 22.69 17.42
CA ASP A 274 -77.11 22.10 17.14
C ASP A 274 -78.17 23.20 16.93
N GLY A 275 -79.03 23.02 15.93
CA GLY A 275 -80.12 23.92 15.61
C GLY A 275 -80.76 23.69 14.23
N GLY A 276 -81.61 22.65 14.10
CA GLY A 276 -82.80 22.72 13.23
C GLY A 276 -83.00 21.68 12.11
N THR A 277 -83.82 20.66 12.41
CA THR A 277 -84.87 19.98 11.59
C THR A 277 -84.69 19.69 10.08
N GLY A 278 -84.77 18.41 9.70
CA GLY A 278 -85.28 17.93 8.38
C GLY A 278 -84.71 16.60 7.84
N SER A 279 -85.50 15.52 7.87
CA SER A 279 -85.28 14.17 7.26
C SER A 279 -85.22 14.15 5.71
N PRO A 280 -84.99 13.00 5.02
CA PRO A 280 -84.13 11.84 5.31
C PRO A 280 -83.24 11.46 4.11
N GLY A 281 -81.99 11.06 4.35
CA GLY A 281 -81.11 10.49 3.34
C GLY A 281 -80.15 9.52 4.00
N GLY A 282 -80.56 8.26 4.10
CA GLY A 282 -79.78 7.21 4.73
C GLY A 282 -78.54 6.88 3.90
N ILE A 283 -77.46 7.63 4.12
CA ILE A 283 -76.12 7.09 3.94
C ILE A 283 -76.02 5.95 4.96
N SER A 284 -75.89 4.72 4.47
CA SER A 284 -75.84 3.57 5.33
C SER A 284 -74.64 3.71 6.27
N ASN A 285 -74.82 3.44 7.57
CA ASN A 285 -73.70 3.44 8.52
C ASN A 285 -72.56 2.49 8.07
N ILE A 286 -72.90 1.50 7.23
CA ILE A 286 -72.01 0.57 6.54
C ILE A 286 -70.98 1.30 5.66
N ASP A 287 -71.39 2.31 4.87
CA ASP A 287 -70.44 3.04 4.00
C ASP A 287 -69.43 3.87 4.80
N VAL A 288 -69.83 4.33 6.00
CA VAL A 288 -68.96 5.10 6.89
C VAL A 288 -68.00 4.19 7.65
N GLU A 289 -68.46 3.01 8.09
CA GLU A 289 -67.59 2.00 8.72
C GLU A 289 -66.54 1.45 7.74
N ASP A 290 -66.92 1.14 6.50
CA ASP A 290 -65.97 0.67 5.48
C ASP A 290 -64.92 1.74 5.11
N ALA A 291 -65.32 3.02 5.06
CA ALA A 291 -64.39 4.12 4.83
C ALA A 291 -63.43 4.31 6.01
N VAL A 292 -63.92 4.17 7.25
CA VAL A 292 -63.09 4.25 8.46
C VAL A 292 -62.11 3.09 8.56
N ASP A 293 -62.53 1.87 8.18
CA ASP A 293 -61.65 0.71 8.12
C ASP A 293 -60.64 0.82 6.98
N GLY A 294 -61.00 1.37 5.83
CA GLY A 294 -60.06 1.71 4.76
C GLY A 294 -58.98 2.71 5.22
N VAL A 295 -59.38 3.75 5.94
CA VAL A 295 -58.43 4.74 6.52
C VAL A 295 -57.59 4.12 7.64
N ARG A 296 -58.17 3.26 8.49
CA ARG A 296 -57.45 2.53 9.54
C ARG A 296 -56.42 1.59 8.94
N TYR A 297 -56.79 0.86 7.88
CA TYR A 297 -55.89 -0.01 7.14
C TYR A 297 -54.75 0.79 6.49
N ILE A 298 -55.04 1.91 5.83
CA ILE A 298 -54.01 2.79 5.26
C ILE A 298 -53.12 3.36 6.37
N ALA A 299 -53.67 3.73 7.53
CA ALA A 299 -52.90 4.25 8.66
C ALA A 299 -52.01 3.17 9.29
N GLU A 300 -52.49 1.93 9.44
CA GLU A 300 -51.68 0.79 9.91
C GLU A 300 -50.64 0.36 8.88
N LYS A 301 -50.98 0.40 7.60
CA LYS A 301 -50.06 0.10 6.50
C LYS A 301 -48.97 1.16 6.40
N MET A 302 -49.32 2.44 6.47
CA MET A 302 -48.34 3.53 6.56
C MET A 302 -47.49 3.42 7.83
N LYS A 303 -48.06 3.03 8.97
CA LYS A 303 -47.32 2.85 10.23
C LYS A 303 -46.36 1.65 10.22
N SER A 304 -46.74 0.57 9.53
CA SER A 304 -45.90 -0.63 9.36
C SER A 304 -44.88 -0.50 8.22
N GLU A 305 -45.15 0.33 7.21
CA GLU A 305 -44.16 0.71 6.19
C GLU A 305 -43.15 1.74 6.72
N ASP A 306 -43.55 2.59 7.66
CA ASP A 306 -42.67 3.45 8.47
C ASP A 306 -42.00 2.71 9.65
N ASP A 307 -42.06 1.37 9.72
CA ASP A 307 -41.44 0.63 10.83
C ASP A 307 -39.95 1.02 10.96
N ASP A 308 -39.65 1.67 12.08
CA ASP A 308 -38.35 2.22 12.49
C ASP A 308 -37.20 1.21 12.31
N GLU A 309 -37.47 -0.09 12.19
CA GLU A 309 -36.46 -1.14 12.06
C GLU A 309 -35.65 -1.06 10.77
N GLY A 310 -36.24 -0.72 9.62
CA GLY A 310 -35.49 -0.54 8.37
C GLY A 310 -34.55 0.67 8.44
N VAL A 311 -35.03 1.76 9.02
CA VAL A 311 -34.25 2.98 9.28
C VAL A 311 -33.13 2.71 10.28
N ASN A 312 -33.38 1.87 11.30
CA ASN A 312 -32.39 1.49 12.30
C ASN A 312 -31.26 0.64 11.70
N TRP A 313 -31.54 -0.32 10.80
CA TRP A 313 -30.49 -1.11 10.13
C TRP A 313 -29.59 -0.27 9.22
N LYS A 314 -30.18 0.66 8.45
CA LYS A 314 -29.40 1.62 7.66
C LYS A 314 -28.51 2.50 8.53
N TYR A 315 -29.04 2.99 9.66
CA TYR A 315 -28.26 3.76 10.62
C TYR A 315 -27.13 2.93 11.25
N VAL A 316 -27.38 1.66 11.58
CA VAL A 316 -26.36 0.74 12.10
C VAL A 316 -25.26 0.52 11.06
N ALA A 317 -25.60 0.30 9.78
CA ALA A 317 -24.61 0.17 8.72
C ALA A 317 -23.74 1.44 8.59
N MET A 318 -24.34 2.64 8.64
CA MET A 318 -23.59 3.90 8.64
C MET A 318 -22.66 4.04 9.85
N VAL A 319 -23.10 3.63 11.05
CA VAL A 319 -22.25 3.65 12.26
C VAL A 319 -21.08 2.66 12.13
N ILE A 320 -21.33 1.48 11.56
CA ILE A 320 -20.29 0.48 11.29
C ILE A 320 -19.25 1.01 10.29
N ASP A 321 -19.70 1.61 9.18
CA ASP A 321 -18.80 2.23 8.18
C ASP A 321 -17.85 3.25 8.83
N ARG A 322 -18.40 4.13 9.66
CA ARG A 322 -17.63 5.18 10.33
C ARG A 322 -16.70 4.64 11.41
N LEU A 323 -17.11 3.59 12.13
CA LEU A 323 -16.23 2.90 13.07
C LEU A 323 -15.02 2.32 12.36
N PHE A 324 -15.26 1.56 11.27
CA PHE A 324 -14.17 0.98 10.50
C PHE A 324 -13.31 2.06 9.83
N LEU A 325 -13.90 3.15 9.34
CA LEU A 325 -13.14 4.29 8.81
C LEU A 325 -12.09 4.78 9.81
N TRP A 326 -12.48 5.08 11.06
CA TRP A 326 -11.53 5.56 12.07
C TRP A 326 -10.47 4.51 12.41
N ILE A 327 -10.86 3.24 12.53
CA ILE A 327 -9.92 2.13 12.77
C ILE A 327 -8.90 2.05 11.63
N PHE A 328 -9.35 2.03 10.37
CA PHE A 328 -8.48 1.94 9.20
C PHE A 328 -7.58 3.15 9.06
N VAL A 329 -8.10 4.37 9.27
CA VAL A 329 -7.28 5.59 9.25
C VAL A 329 -6.20 5.52 10.32
N CYS A 330 -6.54 5.15 11.56
CA CYS A 330 -5.55 5.01 12.64
C CYS A 330 -4.49 3.95 12.31
N VAL A 331 -4.90 2.77 11.85
CA VAL A 331 -3.97 1.68 11.51
C VAL A 331 -3.09 2.05 10.32
N CYS A 332 -3.62 2.73 9.29
CA CYS A 332 -2.84 3.23 8.17
C CYS A 332 -1.82 4.28 8.62
N VAL A 333 -2.20 5.24 9.45
CA VAL A 333 -1.29 6.28 9.95
C VAL A 333 -0.20 5.67 10.84
N VAL A 334 -0.58 4.84 11.81
CA VAL A 334 0.38 4.18 12.71
C VAL A 334 1.31 3.23 11.96
N GLY A 335 0.77 2.45 11.01
CA GLY A 335 1.57 1.54 10.18
C GLY A 335 2.55 2.28 9.28
N THR A 336 2.11 3.38 8.65
CA THR A 336 2.98 4.21 7.81
C THR A 336 4.09 4.87 8.64
N LEU A 337 3.74 5.52 9.75
CA LEU A 337 4.70 6.15 10.66
C LEU A 337 5.66 5.12 11.27
N GLY A 338 5.16 3.97 11.71
CA GLY A 338 5.98 2.90 12.28
C GLY A 338 7.03 2.40 11.30
N LEU A 339 6.69 2.24 10.02
CA LEU A 339 7.64 1.82 9.00
C LEU A 339 8.67 2.89 8.66
N PHE A 340 8.28 4.17 8.60
CA PHE A 340 9.23 5.27 8.42
C PHE A 340 10.20 5.42 9.61
N ILE A 341 9.69 5.25 10.84
CA ILE A 341 10.52 5.29 12.06
C ILE A 341 11.52 4.13 12.08
N ILE A 342 11.08 2.92 11.74
CA ILE A 342 11.97 1.74 11.65
C ILE A 342 13.09 1.97 10.63
N HIS A 343 12.77 2.56 9.47
CA HIS A 343 13.78 2.90 8.48
C HIS A 343 14.77 3.96 8.98
N HIS A 344 14.27 5.03 9.60
CA HIS A 344 15.13 6.09 10.14
C HIS A 344 16.06 5.58 11.26
N GLN A 345 15.58 4.68 12.12
CA GLN A 345 16.39 4.06 13.17
C GLN A 345 17.47 3.13 12.58
N GLY A 346 17.15 2.39 11.52
CA GLY A 346 18.12 1.54 10.81
C GLY A 346 19.29 2.34 10.23
N ASN A 347 19.01 3.54 9.70
CA ASN A 347 20.01 4.42 9.09
C ASN A 347 20.92 5.16 10.12
N GLN A 348 20.61 5.10 11.42
CA GLN A 348 21.42 5.72 12.48
C GLN A 348 22.37 4.72 13.16
N GLN A 349 22.19 3.41 12.93
CA GLN A 349 23.01 2.34 13.52
C GLN A 349 24.10 1.82 12.57
N GLN A 350 24.21 2.39 11.38
CA GLN A 350 25.12 1.99 10.31
C GLN A 350 25.95 3.20 9.89
#